data_AF-W1I9A3-F1
#
_entry.id   AF-W1I9A3-F1
#
_cell.length_a   1.000
_cell.length_b   1.000
_cell.length_c   1.000
_cell.angle_alpha   90.00
_cell.angle_beta   90.00
_cell.angle_gamma   90.00
#
_symmetry.space_group_name_H-M   'P 1'
#
loop_
_entity.id
_entity.type
_entity.pdbx_description
1 polymer ?
#
loop_
_entity_poly.entity_id
_entity_poly.type
_entity_poly.pdbx_seq_one_letter_code
_entity_poly.pdbx_strand_id
1 'polypeptide(L)' 'MSGFVYNIMNSGFIFFILGLIPLLFIIAFSGLELAIAFIQAQVFVVLSSSYIKDGLDLH' A
#
# COMPACT_ATOMS: atom_id res chain seq x y z
N MET A 1 2.61 17.92 14.87
CA MET A 1 1.71 17.54 13.75
C MET A 1 0.38 16.95 14.23
N SER A 2 0.32 16.14 15.29
CA SER A 2 -0.93 15.58 15.83
C SER A 2 -1.89 16.60 16.48
N GLY A 3 -1.37 17.65 17.13
CA GLY A 3 -2.19 18.66 17.80
C GLY A 3 -2.99 19.60 16.89
N PHE A 4 -2.64 19.72 15.61
CA PHE A 4 -3.37 20.54 14.64
C PHE A 4 -4.63 19.83 14.14
N VAL A 5 -4.51 18.52 13.84
CA VAL A 5 -5.65 17.67 13.48
C VAL A 5 -6.62 17.54 14.65
N TYR A 6 -6.12 17.35 15.87
CA TYR A 6 -6.96 17.22 17.06
C TYR A 6 -7.72 18.51 17.42
N ASN A 7 -7.12 19.69 17.21
CA ASN A 7 -7.81 20.98 17.40
C ASN A 7 -8.87 21.25 16.32
N ILE A 8 -8.63 20.84 15.07
CA ILE A 8 -9.61 20.94 13.98
C ILE A 8 -10.79 19.98 14.23
N MET A 9 -10.51 18.78 14.72
CA MET A 9 -11.50 17.76 15.04
C MET A 9 -12.44 18.16 16.20
N ASN A 10 -11.97 19.03 17.12
CA ASN A 10 -12.75 19.56 18.24
C ASN A 10 -13.51 20.87 17.92
N SER A 11 -13.22 21.54 16.78
CA SER A 11 -13.85 22.81 16.39
C SER A 11 -15.21 22.67 15.68
N GLY A 12 -15.64 21.45 15.34
CA GLY A 12 -17.00 21.19 14.82
C GLY A 12 -17.12 19.93 13.95
N PHE A 13 -18.33 19.38 13.85
CA PHE A 13 -18.63 18.12 13.11
C PHE A 13 -18.15 18.11 11.66
N ILE A 14 -18.17 19.27 10.99
CA ILE A 14 -17.71 19.43 9.59
C ILE A 14 -16.19 19.20 9.48
N PHE A 15 -15.42 19.71 10.43
CA PHE A 15 -13.96 19.59 10.46
C PHE A 15 -13.48 18.19 10.86
N PHE A 16 -14.31 17.43 11.58
CA PHE A 16 -14.09 16.00 11.87
C PHE A 16 -14.09 15.17 10.57
N ILE A 17 -15.10 15.36 9.72
CA ILE A 17 -15.19 14.67 8.42
C ILE A 17 -14.05 15.10 7.48
N LEU A 18 -13.72 16.41 7.47
CA LEU A 18 -12.64 16.95 6.64
C LEU A 18 -11.26 16.39 7.03
N GLY A 19 -11.01 16.11 8.31
CA GLY A 19 -9.79 15.46 8.80
C GLY A 19 -9.72 13.95 8.52
N LEU A 20 -10.86 13.28 8.33
CA LEU A 20 -10.90 11.85 7.98
C LEU A 20 -10.54 11.59 6.51
N ILE A 21 -10.82 12.53 5.60
CA ILE A 21 -10.47 12.42 4.17
C ILE A 21 -8.97 12.12 3.95
N PRO A 22 -8.02 12.91 4.48
CA PRO A 22 -6.60 12.62 4.29
C PRO A 22 -6.16 11.31 4.95
N LEU A 23 -6.77 10.91 6.07
CA LEU A 23 -6.46 9.64 6.73
C LEU A 23 -6.88 8.44 5.87
N LEU A 24 -8.09 8.48 5.31
CA LEU A 24 -8.59 7.44 4.40
C LEU A 24 -7.74 7.35 3.13
N PHE A 25 -7.29 8.48 2.59
CA PHE A 25 -6.41 8.49 1.42
C PHE A 25 -5.08 7.77 1.69
N ILE A 26 -4.45 8.03 2.84
CA ILE A 26 -3.20 7.37 3.24
C ILE A 26 -3.41 5.85 3.44
N ILE A 27 -4.50 5.46 4.09
CA ILE A 27 -4.82 4.03 4.30
C ILE A 27 -5.07 3.32 2.96
N ALA A 28 -5.81 3.95 2.04
CA ALA A 28 -6.07 3.40 0.71
C ALA A 28 -4.78 3.23 -0.10
N PHE A 29 -3.89 4.22 -0.07
CA PHE A 29 -2.60 4.16 -0.76
C PHE A 29 -1.69 3.06 -0.16
N SER A 30 -1.63 2.97 1.17
CA SER A 30 -0.90 1.92 1.87
C SER A 30 -1.43 0.51 1.56
N GLY A 31 -2.74 0.34 1.43
CA GLY A 31 -3.34 -0.93 1.00
C GLY A 31 -2.98 -1.30 -0.45
N LEU A 32 -2.91 -0.31 -1.34
CA LEU A 32 -2.48 -0.51 -2.72
C LEU A 32 -1.01 -0.95 -2.80
N GLU A 33 -0.13 -0.35 -2.00
CA GLU A 33 1.28 -0.75 -1.89
C GLU A 33 1.42 -2.22 -1.45
N LEU A 34 0.61 -2.66 -0.48
CA LEU A 34 0.58 -4.06 -0.05
C LEU A 34 0.14 -4.99 -1.18
N ALA A 35 -0.91 -4.61 -1.94
CA ALA A 35 -1.37 -5.40 -3.08
C ALA A 35 -0.27 -5.54 -4.16
N ILE A 36 0.43 -4.46 -4.48
CA ILE A 36 1.54 -4.49 -5.44
C ILE A 36 2.66 -5.40 -4.94
N ALA A 37 2.96 -5.41 -3.63
CA ALA A 37 3.97 -6.30 -3.06
C ALA A 37 3.64 -7.80 -3.25
N PHE A 38 2.37 -8.18 -3.12
CA PHE A 38 1.93 -9.56 -3.39
C PHE A 38 2.08 -9.94 -4.87
N ILE A 39 1.77 -9.02 -5.78
CA ILE A 39 1.90 -9.23 -7.23
C ILE A 39 3.38 -9.41 -7.59
N GLN A 40 4.26 -8.59 -6.99
CA GLN A 40 5.70 -8.71 -7.22
C GLN A 40 6.28 -10.03 -6.71
N ALA A 41 5.76 -10.56 -5.60
CA ALA A 41 6.17 -11.87 -5.08
C ALA A 41 5.84 -13.01 -6.06
N GLN A 42 4.68 -12.95 -6.72
CA GLN A 42 4.31 -13.94 -7.76
C GLN A 42 5.19 -13.82 -9.01
N VAL A 43 5.48 -12.59 -9.45
CA VAL A 43 6.41 -12.34 -10.58
C VAL A 43 7.79 -12.91 -10.27
N PHE A 44 8.29 -12.76 -9.03
CA PHE A 44 9.56 -13.36 -8.64
C PHE A 44 9.54 -14.90 -8.78
N VAL A 45 8.50 -15.57 -8.27
CA VAL A 45 8.37 -17.04 -8.35
C VAL A 45 8.36 -17.54 -9.79
N VAL A 46 7.63 -16.85 -10.68
CA VAL A 46 7.54 -17.28 -12.09
C VAL A 46 8.88 -17.12 -12.81
N LEU A 47 9.58 -16.00 -12.57
CA LEU A 47 10.89 -15.77 -13.15
C LEU A 47 11.92 -16.77 -12.64
N SER A 48 11.98 -17.01 -11.32
CA SER A 48 12.86 -18.02 -10.73
C SER A 48 12.62 -19.41 -11.32
N SER A 49 11.36 -19.80 -11.50
CA SER A 49 11.02 -21.10 -12.08
C SER A 49 11.43 -21.21 -13.55
N SER A 50 11.26 -20.13 -14.34
CA SER A 50 11.74 -20.07 -15.72
C SER A 50 13.26 -20.18 -15.80
N TYR A 51 13.99 -19.42 -14.97
CA TYR A 51 15.45 -19.48 -14.93
C TYR A 51 15.99 -20.87 -14.53
N ILE A 52 15.35 -21.56 -13.58
CA ILE A 52 15.71 -22.92 -13.21
C ILE A 52 15.49 -23.89 -14.39
N LYS A 53 14.38 -23.73 -15.10
CA LYS A 53 14.02 -24.60 -16.23
C LYS A 53 14.95 -24.38 -17.44
N ASP A 54 15.29 -23.13 -17.74
CA ASP A 54 16.25 -22.80 -18.80
C ASP A 54 17.67 -23.28 -18.45
N GLY A 55 18.09 -23.23 -17.18
CA GLY A 55 19.38 -23.77 -16.75
C GLY A 55 19.48 -25.29 -16.81
N LEU A 56 18.35 -25.99 -16.67
CA LEU A 56 18.29 -27.46 -16.83
C LEU A 56 18.26 -27.89 -18.30
N ASP A 57 17.63 -27.09 -19.17
CA ASP A 57 17.55 -27.36 -20.62
C ASP A 57 18.88 -27.06 -21.34
N LEU A 58 19.71 -26.17 -20.77
CA LEU A 58 21.05 -25.85 -21.28
C LEU A 58 22.11 -26.93 -20.94
N HIS A 59 21.79 -27.91 -20.10
CA HIS A 59 22.64 -29.07 -19.78
C HIS A 59 22.22 -30.30 -20.58
#